data_AF-A0A645DV83-F1
#
_entry.id   AF-A0A645DV83-F1
#
_cell.length_a   1.000
_cell.length_b   1.000
_cell.length_c   1.000
_cell.angle_alpha   90.00
_cell.angle_beta   90.00
_cell.angle_gamma   90.00
#
_symmetry.space_group_name_H-M   'P 1'
#
loop_
_entity.id
_entity.type
_entity.pdbx_description
1 polymer ?
#
loop_
_entity_poly.entity_id
_entity_poly.type
_entity_poly.pdbx_seq_one_letter_code
_entity_poly.pdbx_strand_id
1 'polypeptide(L)'
;MQHMQKIQPMLKVIQEKYANDREKMNQETMRLYKEYKVNPAAGCLPLVVQLPILILLFNVLRTYDFADTAFFGVLLGSSTTAGLAKAFGIAAAANGEYSIMAVLSAVVTNPAGLAHVNFYLGNLILLISISVLTWAQQKLSGGNNPQMAMMNTIMPFFMAFICLSMPGGVMLYWGLSSLIGVAQQYFVMKKTTQELAVKPTLHKNKPVNPADDDDEDDED
;
A
#
# COMPACT_ATOMS: atom_id res chain seq x y z
N MET A 1 -1.58 -10.67 9.52
CA MET A 1 -2.73 -10.51 8.59
C MET A 1 -3.86 -11.51 8.84
N GLN A 2 -3.59 -12.82 9.06
CA GLN A 2 -4.65 -13.83 9.22
C GLN A 2 -5.63 -13.55 10.38
N HIS A 3 -5.13 -13.12 11.54
CA HIS A 3 -5.99 -12.73 12.67
C HIS A 3 -6.91 -11.54 12.36
N MET A 4 -6.43 -10.56 11.59
CA MET A 4 -7.25 -9.44 11.11
C MET A 4 -8.35 -9.91 10.15
N GLN A 5 -8.09 -10.92 9.32
CA GLN A 5 -9.09 -11.46 8.39
C GLN A 5 -10.23 -12.18 9.12
N LYS A 6 -9.94 -12.88 10.22
CA LYS A 6 -10.94 -13.58 11.04
C LYS A 6 -11.94 -12.65 11.74
N ILE A 7 -11.51 -11.44 12.09
CA ILE A 7 -12.37 -10.46 12.78
C ILE A 7 -13.16 -9.55 11.82
N GLN A 8 -12.88 -9.57 10.51
CA GLN A 8 -13.61 -8.78 9.51
C GLN A 8 -15.14 -8.96 9.54
N PRO A 9 -15.73 -10.17 9.64
CA PRO A 9 -17.18 -10.30 9.71
C PRO A 9 -17.77 -9.63 10.96
N MET A 10 -17.08 -9.70 12.10
CA MET A 10 -17.55 -9.07 13.34
C MET A 10 -17.46 -7.54 13.26
N LEU A 11 -16.42 -7.02 12.60
CA LEU A 11 -16.30 -5.59 12.32
C LEU A 11 -17.45 -5.06 11.46
N LYS A 12 -17.95 -5.85 10.50
CA LYS A 12 -19.12 -5.49 9.69
C LYS A 12 -20.39 -5.39 10.54
N VAL A 13 -20.61 -6.35 11.43
CA VAL A 13 -21.77 -6.35 12.35
C VAL A 13 -21.75 -5.11 13.25
N ILE A 14 -20.58 -4.73 13.77
CA ILE A 14 -20.43 -3.50 14.57
C ILE A 14 -20.77 -2.26 13.73
N GLN A 15 -20.30 -2.20 12.48
CA GLN A 15 -20.58 -1.06 11.59
C GLN A 15 -22.05 -0.94 11.21
N GLU A 16 -22.73 -2.06 10.95
CA GLU A 16 -24.17 -2.08 10.66
C GLU A 16 -24.98 -1.68 11.91
N LYS A 17 -24.61 -2.18 13.09
CA LYS A 17 -25.31 -1.91 14.36
C LYS A 17 -25.17 -0.46 14.83
N TYR A 18 -24.01 0.15 14.60
CA TYR A 18 -23.69 1.51 15.06
C TYR A 18 -23.49 2.51 13.90
N ALA A 19 -24.12 2.26 12.74
CA ALA A 19 -23.97 3.11 11.55
C ALA A 19 -24.29 4.61 11.83
N ASN A 20 -25.22 4.87 12.74
CA ASN A 20 -25.65 6.22 13.14
C ASN A 20 -24.88 6.80 14.33
N ASP A 21 -24.00 6.02 14.97
CA ASP A 21 -23.25 6.42 16.17
C ASP A 21 -21.77 6.10 16.00
N ARG A 22 -21.05 7.05 15.41
CA ARG A 22 -19.61 6.94 15.13
C ARG A 22 -18.77 6.75 16.39
N GLU A 23 -19.18 7.33 17.51
CA GLU A 23 -18.41 7.27 18.75
C GLU A 23 -18.48 5.87 19.34
N LYS A 24 -19.68 5.31 19.43
CA LYS A 24 -19.91 3.94 19.91
C LYS A 24 -19.35 2.89 18.96
N MET A 25 -19.43 3.12 17.65
CA MET A 25 -18.80 2.27 16.64
C MET A 25 -17.28 2.17 16.85
N ASN A 26 -16.60 3.30 17.11
CA ASN A 26 -15.16 3.32 17.34
C ASN A 26 -14.78 2.62 18.66
N GLN A 27 -15.58 2.80 19.72
CA GLN A 27 -15.36 2.14 21.02
C GLN A 27 -15.49 0.62 20.92
N GLU A 28 -16.56 0.11 20.31
CA GLU A 28 -16.78 -1.33 20.14
C GLU A 28 -15.76 -1.96 19.19
N THR A 29 -15.38 -1.25 18.13
CA THR A 29 -14.29 -1.68 17.23
C THR A 29 -12.97 -1.83 17.99
N MET A 30 -12.65 -0.90 18.89
CA MET A 30 -11.43 -0.97 19.70
C MET A 30 -11.51 -2.07 20.78
N ARG A 31 -12.69 -2.29 21.36
CA ARG A 31 -12.95 -3.39 22.29
C ARG A 31 -12.72 -4.74 21.61
N LEU A 32 -13.25 -4.92 20.40
CA LEU A 32 -13.03 -6.12 19.59
C LEU A 32 -11.54 -6.36 19.31
N TYR A 33 -10.78 -5.32 18.94
CA TYR A 33 -9.33 -5.46 18.74
C TYR A 33 -8.58 -5.91 19.99
N LYS A 34 -8.97 -5.39 21.18
CA LYS A 34 -8.38 -5.80 22.46
C LYS A 34 -8.73 -7.24 22.82
N GLU A 35 -9.99 -7.63 22.66
CA GLU A 35 -10.48 -8.97 22.98
C GLU A 35 -9.81 -10.05 22.12
N TYR A 36 -9.69 -9.80 20.82
CA TYR A 36 -9.02 -10.70 19.88
C TYR A 36 -7.50 -10.51 19.83
N LYS A 37 -6.94 -9.63 20.67
CA LYS A 37 -5.50 -9.29 20.76
C LYS A 37 -4.87 -8.95 19.40
N VAL A 38 -5.61 -8.22 18.56
CA VAL A 38 -5.16 -7.82 17.22
C VAL A 38 -4.70 -6.37 17.24
N ASN A 39 -3.47 -6.11 16.79
CA ASN A 39 -2.92 -4.76 16.68
C ASN A 39 -3.13 -4.18 15.27
N PRO A 40 -3.92 -3.10 15.10
CA PRO A 40 -4.11 -2.46 13.79
C PRO A 40 -2.82 -1.83 13.23
N ALA A 41 -1.87 -1.45 14.08
CA ALA A 41 -0.57 -0.89 13.66
C ALA A 41 0.40 -1.95 13.10
N ALA A 42 0.10 -3.25 13.25
CA ALA A 42 0.94 -4.30 12.66
C ALA A 42 1.03 -4.20 11.12
N GLY A 43 0.10 -3.48 10.48
CA GLY A 43 0.11 -3.25 9.03
C GLY A 43 1.21 -2.27 8.56
N CYS A 44 1.72 -1.38 9.40
CA CYS A 44 2.79 -0.43 9.03
C CYS A 44 4.19 -0.92 9.45
N LEU A 45 4.28 -2.02 10.20
CA LEU A 45 5.57 -2.61 10.62
C LEU A 45 6.52 -2.93 9.46
N PRO A 46 6.06 -3.45 8.30
CA PRO A 46 6.94 -3.68 7.15
C PRO A 46 7.61 -2.41 6.66
N LEU A 47 6.93 -1.26 6.73
CA LEU A 47 7.45 0.03 6.28
C LEU A 47 8.61 0.51 7.16
N VAL A 48 8.52 0.32 8.48
CA VAL A 48 9.58 0.70 9.42
C VAL A 48 10.86 -0.10 9.15
N VAL A 49 10.73 -1.40 8.90
CA VAL A 49 11.88 -2.26 8.59
C VAL A 49 12.46 -1.94 7.20
N GLN A 50 11.62 -1.50 6.26
CA GLN A 50 12.02 -1.17 4.89
C GLN A 50 12.77 0.17 4.79
N LEU A 51 12.41 1.17 5.61
CA LEU A 51 12.92 2.54 5.51
C LEU A 51 14.46 2.65 5.50
N PRO A 52 15.24 1.94 6.34
CA PRO A 52 16.70 2.01 6.32
C PRO A 52 17.31 1.60 4.98
N ILE A 53 16.77 0.57 4.34
CA ILE A 53 17.26 0.06 3.05
C ILE A 53 16.99 1.10 1.96
N LEU A 54 15.79 1.70 1.98
CA LEU A 54 15.40 2.72 1.02
C LEU A 54 16.27 3.98 1.14
N ILE A 55 16.53 4.45 2.36
CA ILE A 55 17.39 5.62 2.61
C ILE A 55 18.81 5.37 2.07
N LEU A 56 19.37 4.19 2.34
CA LEU A 56 20.70 3.84 1.86
C LEU A 56 20.78 3.81 0.34
N LEU A 57 19.82 3.13 -0.31
CA LEU A 57 19.77 3.04 -1.77
C LEU A 57 19.57 4.43 -2.42
N PHE A 58 18.67 5.24 -1.87
CA PHE A 58 18.41 6.59 -2.36
C PHE A 58 19.66 7.48 -2.24
N ASN A 59 20.37 7.42 -1.12
CA ASN A 59 21.60 8.18 -0.93
C ASN A 59 22.68 7.74 -1.91
N VAL A 60 22.90 6.44 -2.09
CA VAL A 60 23.87 5.92 -3.07
C VAL A 60 23.55 6.41 -4.48
N LEU A 61 22.28 6.35 -4.90
CA LEU A 61 21.86 6.77 -6.23
C LEU A 61 21.92 8.29 -6.45
N ARG A 62 21.98 9.11 -5.38
CA ARG A 62 22.19 10.57 -5.48
C ARG A 62 23.64 10.99 -5.32
N THR A 63 24.46 10.22 -4.61
CA THR A 63 25.87 10.54 -4.37
C THR A 63 26.77 10.12 -5.52
N TYR A 64 26.48 8.98 -6.16
CA TYR A 64 27.28 8.47 -7.27
C TYR A 64 26.60 8.71 -8.62
N ASP A 65 27.40 8.78 -9.68
CA ASP A 65 26.90 9.03 -11.03
C ASP A 65 26.35 7.74 -11.66
N PHE A 66 25.04 7.73 -11.87
CA PHE A 66 24.29 6.67 -12.53
C PHE A 66 23.48 7.20 -13.72
N ALA A 67 23.76 8.42 -14.20
CA ALA A 67 22.90 9.14 -15.14
C ALA A 67 22.67 8.36 -16.46
N ASP A 68 23.71 7.70 -16.97
CA ASP A 68 23.68 6.96 -18.23
C ASP A 68 23.61 5.44 -18.04
N THR A 69 23.40 4.99 -16.80
CA THR A 69 23.32 3.55 -16.49
C THR A 69 21.88 3.06 -16.58
N ALA A 70 21.67 2.00 -17.34
CA ALA A 70 20.36 1.38 -17.53
C ALA A 70 20.36 -0.08 -17.07
N PHE A 71 19.24 -0.52 -16.49
CA PHE A 71 18.98 -1.93 -16.17
C PHE A 71 17.57 -2.30 -16.63
N PHE A 72 17.45 -3.32 -17.48
CA PHE A 72 16.19 -3.68 -18.16
C PHE A 72 15.49 -2.47 -18.83
N GLY A 73 16.27 -1.56 -19.41
CA GLY A 73 15.76 -0.33 -20.04
C GLY A 73 15.31 0.76 -19.07
N VAL A 74 15.46 0.55 -17.75
CA VAL A 74 15.20 1.55 -16.71
C VAL A 74 16.50 2.29 -16.43
N LEU A 75 16.49 3.61 -16.61
CA LEU A 75 17.61 4.47 -16.26
C LEU A 75 17.67 4.64 -14.74
N LEU A 76 18.80 4.27 -14.14
CA LEU A 76 18.94 4.10 -12.69
C LEU A 76 19.02 5.45 -11.95
N GLY A 77 19.79 6.39 -12.49
CA GLY A 77 19.99 7.72 -11.89
C GLY A 77 18.88 8.73 -12.19
N SER A 78 18.05 8.48 -13.21
CA SER A 78 16.99 9.41 -13.61
C SER A 78 15.63 9.03 -13.02
N SER A 79 14.85 10.04 -12.62
CA SER A 79 13.44 9.85 -12.29
C SER A 79 12.55 9.84 -13.54
N THR A 80 11.34 9.28 -13.42
CA THR A 80 10.37 9.29 -14.52
C THR A 80 10.00 10.73 -14.92
N THR A 81 9.88 11.64 -13.95
CA THR A 81 9.66 13.07 -14.25
C THR A 81 10.81 13.67 -15.02
N ALA A 82 12.07 13.40 -14.63
CA ALA A 82 13.24 13.91 -15.34
C ALA A 82 13.31 13.36 -16.78
N GLY A 83 13.03 12.07 -16.96
CA GLY A 83 13.01 11.46 -18.28
C GLY A 83 11.94 12.06 -19.19
N LEU A 84 10.71 12.18 -18.70
CA LEU A 84 9.64 12.85 -19.44
C LEU A 84 9.98 14.32 -19.72
N ALA A 85 10.45 15.07 -18.73
CA ALA A 85 10.81 16.47 -18.93
C ALA A 85 11.84 16.65 -20.05
N LYS A 86 12.87 15.79 -20.09
CA LYS A 86 13.86 15.78 -21.18
C LYS A 86 13.22 15.41 -22.53
N ALA A 87 12.31 14.45 -22.58
CA ALA A 87 11.59 14.08 -23.81
C ALA A 87 10.75 15.25 -24.37
N PHE A 88 10.17 16.08 -23.49
CA PHE A 88 9.38 17.25 -23.86
C PHE A 88 10.21 18.53 -24.02
N GLY A 89 11.54 18.47 -23.87
CA GLY A 89 12.44 19.63 -24.01
C GLY A 89 12.32 20.65 -22.88
N ILE A 90 11.85 20.23 -21.69
CA ILE A 90 11.67 21.09 -20.52
C ILE A 90 13.02 21.25 -19.82
N ALA A 91 13.42 22.49 -19.54
CA ALA A 91 14.61 22.78 -18.76
C ALA A 91 14.41 22.45 -17.27
N ALA A 92 15.48 21.99 -16.60
CA ALA A 92 15.48 21.82 -15.16
C ALA A 92 15.40 23.19 -14.46
N ALA A 93 14.81 23.22 -13.26
CA ALA A 93 14.89 24.38 -12.40
C ALA A 93 16.33 24.63 -11.92
N ALA A 94 16.59 25.79 -11.31
CA ALA A 94 17.94 26.18 -10.87
C ALA A 94 18.59 25.21 -9.87
N ASN A 95 17.77 24.43 -9.15
CA ASN A 95 18.20 23.37 -8.24
C ASN A 95 18.41 22.01 -8.93
N GLY A 96 18.31 21.93 -10.26
CA GLY A 96 18.45 20.70 -11.05
C GLY A 96 17.22 19.80 -11.06
N GLU A 97 16.10 20.22 -10.45
CA GLU A 97 14.88 19.42 -10.37
C GLU A 97 13.90 19.71 -11.50
N TYR A 98 13.13 18.70 -11.90
CA TYR A 98 12.10 18.82 -12.92
C TYR A 98 10.71 18.81 -12.29
N SER A 99 9.84 19.72 -12.73
CA SER A 99 8.47 19.83 -12.20
C SER A 99 7.51 18.85 -12.88
N ILE A 100 6.80 18.06 -12.08
CA ILE A 100 5.72 17.17 -12.58
C ILE A 100 4.64 18.00 -13.30
N MET A 101 4.28 19.17 -12.78
CA MET A 101 3.24 20.01 -13.39
C MET A 101 3.67 20.58 -14.73
N ALA A 102 4.95 20.93 -14.88
CA ALA A 102 5.49 21.36 -16.17
C ALA A 102 5.42 20.23 -17.20
N VAL A 103 5.75 18.99 -16.79
CA VAL A 103 5.62 17.80 -17.66
C VAL A 103 4.17 17.58 -18.08
N LEU A 104 3.22 17.61 -17.13
CA LEU A 104 1.79 17.44 -17.44
C LEU A 104 1.27 18.51 -18.41
N SER A 105 1.67 19.77 -18.22
CA SER A 105 1.32 20.85 -19.14
C SER A 105 1.94 20.62 -20.53
N ALA A 106 3.21 20.20 -20.59
CA ALA A 106 3.93 20.01 -21.85
C ALA A 106 3.35 18.86 -22.69
N VAL A 107 2.80 17.81 -22.05
CA VAL A 107 2.08 16.73 -22.75
C VAL A 107 0.90 17.29 -23.57
N VAL A 108 0.23 18.31 -23.05
CA VAL A 108 -0.92 18.94 -23.73
C VAL A 108 -0.47 19.98 -24.76
N THR A 109 0.55 20.78 -24.44
CA THR A 109 0.95 21.92 -25.29
C THR A 109 2.01 21.59 -26.34
N ASN A 110 2.76 20.50 -26.18
CA ASN A 110 3.81 20.05 -27.10
C ASN A 110 3.71 18.52 -27.34
N PRO A 111 2.71 18.07 -28.11
CA PRO A 111 2.51 16.64 -28.37
C PRO A 111 3.67 15.99 -29.14
N ALA A 112 4.51 16.77 -29.83
CA ALA A 112 5.70 16.26 -30.51
C ALA A 112 6.72 15.63 -29.54
N GLY A 113 6.75 16.06 -28.27
CA GLY A 113 7.60 15.47 -27.25
C GLY A 113 7.35 13.97 -27.01
N LEU A 114 6.15 13.47 -27.33
CA LEU A 114 5.82 12.05 -27.25
C LEU A 114 6.72 11.17 -28.14
N ALA A 115 7.24 11.71 -29.25
CA ALA A 115 8.16 10.98 -30.12
C ALA A 115 9.48 10.60 -29.43
N HIS A 116 9.89 11.35 -28.40
CA HIS A 116 11.14 11.14 -27.67
C HIS A 116 10.97 10.33 -26.38
N VAL A 117 9.74 9.96 -26.03
CA VAL A 117 9.44 9.19 -24.81
C VAL A 117 10.00 7.76 -24.87
N ASN A 118 10.23 7.21 -26.06
CA ASN A 118 10.74 5.84 -26.24
C ASN A 118 12.04 5.58 -25.46
N PHE A 119 12.93 6.57 -25.35
CA PHE A 119 14.17 6.42 -24.60
C PHE A 119 13.95 6.23 -23.08
N TYR A 120 12.83 6.71 -22.55
CA TYR A 120 12.46 6.66 -21.14
C TYR A 120 11.36 5.64 -20.84
N LEU A 121 11.06 4.77 -21.81
CA LEU A 121 9.93 3.85 -21.74
C LEU A 121 10.07 2.84 -20.60
N GLY A 122 11.29 2.39 -20.27
CA GLY A 122 11.51 1.47 -19.15
C GLY A 122 11.07 2.07 -17.81
N ASN A 123 11.41 3.33 -17.53
CA ASN A 123 10.98 4.03 -16.32
C ASN A 123 9.44 4.15 -16.26
N LEU A 124 8.78 4.42 -17.39
CA LEU A 124 7.31 4.50 -17.48
C LEU A 124 6.63 3.14 -17.26
N ILE A 125 7.10 2.09 -17.92
CA ILE A 125 6.58 0.74 -17.75
C ILE A 125 6.72 0.32 -16.30
N LEU A 126 7.85 0.61 -15.68
CA LEU A 126 8.09 0.29 -14.28
C LEU A 126 7.15 1.07 -13.35
N LEU A 127 6.92 2.36 -13.59
CA LEU A 127 5.98 3.17 -12.81
C LEU A 127 4.55 2.59 -12.86
N ILE A 128 4.08 2.26 -14.07
CA ILE A 128 2.76 1.67 -14.28
C ILE A 128 2.70 0.31 -13.57
N SER A 129 3.75 -0.49 -13.71
CA SER A 129 3.85 -1.80 -13.06
C SER A 129 3.79 -1.69 -11.54
N ILE A 130 4.52 -0.76 -10.91
CA ILE A 130 4.47 -0.50 -9.47
C ILE A 130 3.06 -0.09 -9.05
N SER A 131 2.43 0.80 -9.82
CA SER A 131 1.06 1.30 -9.55
C SER A 131 0.05 0.14 -9.55
N VAL A 132 0.10 -0.71 -10.57
CA VAL A 132 -0.76 -1.89 -10.71
C VAL A 132 -0.47 -2.92 -9.62
N LEU A 133 0.80 -3.22 -9.34
CA LEU A 133 1.18 -4.16 -8.29
C LEU A 133 0.73 -3.68 -6.92
N THR A 134 0.93 -2.41 -6.60
CA THR A 134 0.52 -1.81 -5.32
C THR A 134 -1.01 -1.85 -5.15
N TRP A 135 -1.75 -1.55 -6.23
CA TRP A 135 -3.19 -1.69 -6.23
C TRP A 135 -3.64 -3.15 -6.03
N ALA A 136 -2.99 -4.10 -6.72
CA ALA A 136 -3.26 -5.53 -6.56
C ALA A 136 -2.97 -6.01 -5.13
N GLN A 137 -1.86 -5.58 -4.51
CA GLN A 137 -1.54 -5.89 -3.11
C GLN A 137 -2.63 -5.41 -2.16
N GLN A 138 -3.12 -4.18 -2.35
CA GLN A 138 -4.15 -3.61 -1.48
C GLN A 138 -5.49 -4.30 -1.66
N LYS A 139 -5.84 -4.69 -2.89
CA LYS A 139 -7.06 -5.46 -3.16
C LYS A 139 -7.02 -6.85 -2.53
N LEU A 140 -5.86 -7.49 -2.52
CA LEU A 140 -5.63 -8.77 -1.82
C LEU A 140 -5.50 -8.61 -0.30
N SER A 141 -5.32 -7.38 0.21
CA SER A 141 -5.14 -7.13 1.65
C SER A 141 -6.40 -6.58 2.33
N GLY A 142 -7.43 -6.17 1.57
CA GLY A 142 -8.51 -5.32 2.05
C GLY A 142 -9.85 -6.00 2.33
N GLY A 143 -10.45 -5.66 3.49
CA GLY A 143 -11.85 -5.92 3.85
C GLY A 143 -12.82 -4.80 3.41
N ASN A 144 -14.14 -5.05 3.48
CA ASN A 144 -15.19 -4.24 2.81
C ASN A 144 -15.64 -2.95 3.54
N ASN A 145 -14.82 -2.32 4.37
CA ASN A 145 -15.27 -1.13 5.12
C ASN A 145 -15.01 0.16 4.30
N PRO A 146 -15.97 1.12 4.21
CA PRO A 146 -15.85 2.30 3.32
C PRO A 146 -14.60 3.16 3.58
N GLN A 147 -14.20 3.32 4.84
CA GLN A 147 -13.02 4.09 5.23
C GLN A 147 -11.70 3.42 4.79
N MET A 148 -11.62 2.08 4.89
CA MET A 148 -10.47 1.31 4.41
C MET A 148 -10.47 1.21 2.88
N ALA A 149 -11.64 1.18 2.24
CA ALA A 149 -11.77 1.17 0.79
C ALA A 149 -11.28 2.49 0.16
N MET A 150 -11.55 3.63 0.79
CA MET A 150 -11.02 4.92 0.35
C MET A 150 -9.49 4.94 0.43
N MET A 151 -8.92 4.50 1.57
CA MET A 151 -7.46 4.36 1.73
C MET A 151 -6.86 3.44 0.65
N ASN A 152 -7.48 2.29 0.40
CA ASN A 152 -7.03 1.30 -0.58
C ASN A 152 -7.20 1.75 -2.05
N THR A 153 -8.02 2.76 -2.30
CA THR A 153 -8.25 3.26 -3.66
C THR A 153 -7.31 4.42 -3.97
N ILE A 154 -7.06 5.31 -3.01
CA ILE A 154 -6.27 6.53 -3.23
C ILE A 154 -4.77 6.29 -3.05
N MET A 155 -4.37 5.47 -2.08
CA MET A 155 -2.96 5.29 -1.72
C MET A 155 -2.07 4.81 -2.90
N PRO A 156 -2.50 3.90 -3.80
CA PRO A 156 -1.68 3.49 -4.94
C PRO A 156 -1.37 4.65 -5.90
N PHE A 157 -2.32 5.55 -6.13
CA PHE A 157 -2.11 6.73 -6.99
C PHE A 157 -1.19 7.75 -6.33
N PHE A 158 -1.36 7.96 -5.02
CA PHE A 158 -0.46 8.83 -4.26
C PHE A 158 0.98 8.28 -4.25
N MET A 159 1.13 6.97 -4.09
CA MET A 159 2.45 6.32 -4.14
C MET A 159 3.05 6.41 -5.55
N ALA A 160 2.26 6.20 -6.60
CA ALA A 160 2.69 6.40 -7.97
C ALA A 160 3.17 7.84 -8.22
N PHE A 161 2.46 8.82 -7.65
CA PHE A 161 2.86 10.23 -7.73
C PHE A 161 4.21 10.48 -7.05
N ILE A 162 4.48 9.88 -5.89
CA ILE A 162 5.79 9.98 -5.24
C ILE A 162 6.88 9.33 -6.11
N CYS A 163 6.61 8.14 -6.66
CA CYS A 163 7.55 7.41 -7.50
C CYS A 163 7.96 8.17 -8.77
N LEU A 164 7.17 9.13 -9.25
CA LEU A 164 7.55 9.98 -10.38
C LEU A 164 8.86 10.75 -10.14
N SER A 165 9.10 11.16 -8.89
CA SER A 165 10.28 11.94 -8.49
C SER A 165 11.46 11.07 -8.05
N MET A 166 11.26 9.78 -7.83
CA MET A 166 12.30 8.88 -7.31
C MET A 166 13.27 8.44 -8.42
N PRO A 167 14.56 8.24 -8.14
CA PRO A 167 15.49 7.63 -9.09
C PRO A 167 15.01 6.25 -9.54
N GLY A 168 15.22 5.89 -10.80
CA GLY A 168 14.79 4.61 -11.36
C GLY A 168 15.35 3.39 -10.63
N GLY A 169 16.54 3.48 -10.03
CA GLY A 169 17.08 2.43 -9.17
C GLY A 169 16.23 2.17 -7.91
N VAL A 170 15.69 3.23 -7.29
CA VAL A 170 14.75 3.07 -6.17
C VAL A 170 13.43 2.48 -6.65
N MET A 171 12.95 2.89 -7.83
CA MET A 171 11.75 2.30 -8.42
C MET A 171 11.94 0.81 -8.71
N LEU A 172 13.11 0.36 -9.16
CA LEU A 172 13.37 -1.06 -9.41
C LEU A 172 13.27 -1.88 -8.11
N TYR A 173 13.88 -1.37 -7.05
CA TYR A 173 13.77 -1.97 -5.73
C TYR A 173 12.31 -2.03 -5.26
N TRP A 174 11.57 -0.94 -5.44
CA TRP A 174 10.15 -0.89 -5.07
C TRP A 174 9.33 -1.87 -5.91
N GLY A 175 9.52 -1.90 -7.24
CA GLY A 175 8.82 -2.79 -8.15
C GLY A 175 9.04 -4.26 -7.83
N LEU A 176 10.30 -4.65 -7.56
CA LEU A 176 10.62 -6.01 -7.15
C LEU A 176 10.00 -6.35 -5.78
N SER A 177 10.10 -5.44 -4.80
CA SER A 177 9.49 -5.63 -3.48
C SER A 177 7.96 -5.77 -3.58
N SER A 178 7.33 -4.97 -4.44
CA SER A 178 5.90 -5.05 -4.69
C SER A 178 5.51 -6.36 -5.38
N LEU A 179 6.30 -6.82 -6.35
CA LEU A 179 6.06 -8.10 -7.02
C LEU A 179 6.12 -9.27 -6.02
N ILE A 180 7.17 -9.31 -5.20
CA ILE A 180 7.33 -10.32 -4.15
C ILE A 180 6.17 -10.24 -3.15
N GLY A 181 5.79 -9.03 -2.74
CA GLY A 181 4.68 -8.83 -1.80
C GLY A 181 3.33 -9.32 -2.37
N VAL A 182 3.04 -9.10 -3.65
CA VAL A 182 1.84 -9.66 -4.30
C VAL A 182 1.89 -11.19 -4.27
N ALA A 183 3.02 -11.77 -4.66
CA ALA A 183 3.19 -13.23 -4.68
C ALA A 183 3.01 -13.83 -3.27
N GLN A 184 3.66 -13.26 -2.26
CA GLN A 184 3.50 -13.67 -0.87
C GLN A 184 2.05 -13.54 -0.41
N GLN A 185 1.41 -12.39 -0.65
CA GLN A 185 0.02 -12.13 -0.25
C GLN A 185 -0.93 -13.14 -0.93
N TYR A 186 -0.72 -13.42 -2.22
CA TYR A 186 -1.50 -14.42 -2.96
C TYR A 186 -1.39 -15.82 -2.33
N PHE A 187 -0.17 -16.29 -2.03
CA PHE A 187 0.03 -17.59 -1.39
C PHE A 187 -0.56 -17.66 0.03
N VAL A 188 -0.41 -16.59 0.82
CA VAL A 188 -0.96 -16.51 2.20
C VAL A 188 -2.49 -16.52 2.17
N MET A 189 -3.12 -15.77 1.26
CA MET A 189 -4.57 -15.78 1.11
C MET A 189 -5.09 -17.15 0.71
N LYS A 190 -4.45 -17.83 -0.25
CA LYS A 190 -4.86 -19.18 -0.67
C LYS A 190 -4.89 -20.16 0.51
N LYS A 191 -3.87 -20.13 1.38
CA LYS A 191 -3.83 -20.93 2.62
C LYS A 191 -4.92 -20.51 3.61
N THR A 192 -5.11 -19.21 3.81
CA THR A 192 -6.09 -18.69 4.78
C THR A 192 -7.53 -19.02 4.37
N THR A 193 -7.86 -18.92 3.09
CA THR A 193 -9.18 -19.31 2.55
C THR A 193 -9.43 -20.81 2.74
N GLN A 194 -8.42 -21.66 2.51
CA GLN A 194 -8.52 -23.10 2.76
C GLN A 194 -8.73 -23.41 4.24
N GLU A 195 -8.02 -22.74 5.15
CA GLU A 195 -8.22 -22.90 6.60
C GLU A 195 -9.61 -22.44 7.06
N LEU A 196 -10.12 -21.35 6.49
CA LEU A 196 -11.48 -20.86 6.77
C LEU A 196 -12.56 -21.78 6.18
N ALA A 197 -12.29 -22.44 5.05
CA ALA A 197 -13.21 -23.40 4.43
C ALA A 197 -13.25 -24.76 5.18
N VAL A 198 -12.15 -25.17 5.81
CA VAL A 198 -12.03 -26.49 6.49
C VAL A 198 -12.40 -26.43 7.98
N LYS A 199 -12.58 -25.25 8.59
CA LYS A 199 -13.04 -25.12 9.99
C LYS A 199 -14.44 -24.50 10.12
N PRO A 200 -15.51 -25.31 10.14
CA PRO A 200 -16.73 -24.96 10.84
C PRO A 200 -16.61 -25.46 12.29
N THR A 201 -16.18 -24.60 13.21
CA THR A 201 -16.52 -24.69 14.65
C THR A 201 -16.15 -23.36 15.30
N LEU A 202 -17.01 -22.37 15.07
CA LEU A 202 -16.97 -21.08 15.75
C LEU A 202 -17.80 -21.17 17.05
N HIS A 203 -17.55 -22.18 17.87
CA HIS A 203 -18.08 -22.27 19.22
C HIS A 203 -17.06 -22.92 20.15
N LYS A 204 -16.27 -22.10 20.82
CA LYS A 204 -16.02 -22.32 22.24
C LYS A 204 -15.60 -21.00 22.87
N ASN A 205 -16.44 -20.55 23.78
CA ASN A 205 -16.35 -19.37 24.62
C ASN A 205 -16.84 -18.09 23.94
N LYS A 206 -18.19 -17.95 23.92
CA LYS A 206 -18.81 -16.65 24.16
C LYS A 206 -18.14 -16.09 25.43
N PRO A 207 -17.58 -14.88 25.45
CA PRO A 207 -17.12 -14.30 26.70
C PRO A 207 -18.33 -14.23 27.64
N VAL A 208 -18.27 -14.98 28.74
CA VAL A 208 -19.23 -14.84 29.84
C VAL A 208 -19.01 -13.44 30.40
N ASN A 209 -20.10 -12.69 30.52
CA ASN A 209 -20.10 -11.41 31.20
C ASN A 209 -19.83 -11.68 32.68
N PRO A 210 -18.77 -11.13 33.30
CA PRO A 210 -18.49 -11.36 34.72
C PRO A 210 -19.58 -10.83 35.66
N ALA A 211 -20.60 -10.15 35.14
CA ALA A 211 -21.75 -9.65 35.88
C ALA A 211 -22.97 -10.57 35.82
N ASP A 212 -22.86 -11.77 35.23
CA ASP A 212 -23.94 -12.76 35.17
C ASP A 212 -23.70 -13.94 36.15
N ASP A 213 -22.67 -13.89 37.02
CA ASP A 213 -22.28 -14.98 37.96
C ASP A 213 -22.64 -14.68 39.44
N ASP A 214 -23.37 -13.58 39.74
CA ASP A 214 -23.61 -13.14 41.13
C ASP A 214 -25.01 -13.46 41.69
N ASP A 215 -25.90 -14.17 40.98
CA ASP A 215 -27.33 -14.27 41.35
C ASP A 215 -27.88 -15.67 41.66
N GLU A 216 -27.07 -16.73 41.75
CA GLU A 216 -27.58 -18.06 42.15
C GLU A 216 -26.57 -18.76 43.05
N ASP A 217 -26.75 -18.65 44.37
CA ASP A 217 -26.51 -19.70 45.38
C ASP A 217 -26.53 -19.08 46.79
N ASP A 218 -27.71 -18.72 47.31
CA ASP A 218 -27.97 -18.54 48.74
C ASP A 218 -29.51 -18.60 48.99
N GLU A 219 -30.15 -19.71 48.63
CA GLU A 219 -31.43 -20.13 49.25
C GLU A 219 -31.36 -21.62 49.65
N ASP A 220 -31.62 -21.83 50.95
CA ASP A 220 -31.83 -23.06 51.73
C ASP A 220 -30.63 -23.90 52.23
#